data_AF-A0A3D2U4Z6-F1
#
_entry.id   AF-A0A3D2U4Z6-F1
#
_cell.length_a   1.000
_cell.length_b   1.000
_cell.length_c   1.000
_cell.angle_alpha   90.00
_cell.angle_beta   90.00
_cell.angle_gamma   90.00
#
_symmetry.space_group_name_H-M   'P 1'
#
loop_
_entity.id
_entity.type
_entity.pdbx_description
1 polymer ?
#
loop_
_entity_poly.entity_id
_entity_poly.type
_entity_poly.pdbx_seq_one_letter_code
_entity_poly.pdbx_strand_id
1 'polypeptide(L)'
;MSDPRVVAALKPYIITAWSGHRGDADIPKPIREVWAHKFRPGRQKQPIQQSNVDIAILSPRGELVHSFDAVGKAGYGRAPEMVNRTLTQIRYATSHLPSSRPRISSRKLSLFRLPGSRTGQTGLRVFVTFDDQLMPAYRRPVVEFVPLNRHDWLPLTWPEKKRDVDASLLAKWLSQVYPPGVMERVDKVTKRPFAITRVSGTLSLSPQTPYGGERYAVASGRVRLGDSSDDDFSYSGNLDLVLTYTRDAPEVQTVKGIFRGLYPRTDRFRGTTRQIALYAVFETCPR
;
A
#
# COMPACT_ATOMS: atom_id res chain seq x y z
N MET A 1 -13.99 0.81 4.56
CA MET A 1 -14.54 0.16 3.35
C MET A 1 -15.13 1.19 2.40
N SER A 2 -14.88 1.08 1.09
CA SER A 2 -15.45 2.02 0.11
C SER A 2 -16.96 1.87 0.11
N ASP A 3 -17.71 2.99 0.07
CA ASP A 3 -19.17 2.95 0.11
C ASP A 3 -19.68 2.02 -1.01
N PRO A 4 -20.45 0.97 -0.69
CA PRO A 4 -20.94 0.00 -1.67
C PRO A 4 -21.66 0.66 -2.86
N ARG A 5 -22.29 1.82 -2.64
CA ARG A 5 -22.99 2.60 -3.68
C ARG A 5 -22.01 3.23 -4.67
N VAL A 6 -20.86 3.72 -4.19
CA VAL A 6 -19.78 4.25 -5.04
C VAL A 6 -19.17 3.12 -5.87
N VAL A 7 -18.88 1.99 -5.23
CA VAL A 7 -18.35 0.80 -5.92
C VAL A 7 -19.32 0.35 -7.00
N ALA A 8 -20.63 0.29 -6.71
CA ALA A 8 -21.65 -0.08 -7.68
C ALA A 8 -21.74 0.90 -8.88
N ALA A 9 -21.66 2.21 -8.63
CA ALA A 9 -21.72 3.23 -9.67
C ALA A 9 -20.49 3.22 -10.60
N LEU A 10 -19.34 2.77 -10.09
CA LEU A 10 -18.09 2.69 -10.86
C LEU A 10 -17.92 1.37 -11.62
N LYS A 11 -18.75 0.34 -11.40
CA LYS A 11 -18.64 -0.98 -12.06
C LYS A 11 -18.56 -0.99 -13.58
N PRO A 12 -19.25 -0.12 -14.36
CA PRO A 12 -19.13 -0.13 -15.82
C PRO A 12 -17.85 0.56 -16.33
N TYR A 13 -16.96 0.99 -15.44
CA TYR A 13 -15.75 1.76 -15.77
C TYR A 13 -14.49 1.01 -15.36
N ILE A 14 -13.37 1.31 -16.04
CA ILE A 14 -12.05 0.90 -15.57
C ILE A 14 -11.65 1.84 -14.44
N ILE A 15 -11.64 1.34 -13.20
CA ILE A 15 -11.15 2.08 -12.04
C ILE A 15 -9.66 1.78 -11.89
N THR A 16 -8.83 2.79 -12.06
CA THR A 16 -7.39 2.72 -11.79
C THR A 16 -6.98 3.91 -10.93
N ALA A 17 -5.93 3.73 -10.12
CA ALA A 17 -5.36 4.78 -9.30
C ALA A 17 -3.88 4.95 -9.68
N TRP A 18 -3.48 6.20 -9.89
CA TRP A 18 -2.07 6.57 -10.08
C TRP A 18 -1.66 7.52 -8.96
N SER A 19 -0.56 7.20 -8.29
CA SER A 19 0.12 8.10 -7.36
C SER A 19 1.43 8.55 -7.98
N GLY A 20 1.58 9.84 -8.25
CA GLY A 20 2.79 10.40 -8.84
C GLY A 20 2.64 11.88 -9.17
N HIS A 21 3.71 12.48 -9.68
CA HIS A 21 3.73 13.90 -10.06
C HIS A 21 3.51 14.09 -11.56
N ARG A 22 3.00 15.25 -11.96
CA ARG A 22 2.72 15.60 -13.38
C ARG A 22 3.91 15.53 -14.33
N GLY A 23 5.12 15.57 -13.79
CA GLY A 23 6.38 15.47 -14.54
C GLY A 23 7.03 14.09 -14.48
N ASP A 24 6.38 13.08 -13.92
CA ASP A 24 6.92 11.71 -13.89
C ASP A 24 6.98 11.14 -15.32
N ALA A 25 8.14 10.58 -15.70
CA ALA A 25 8.35 10.07 -17.06
C ALA A 25 7.48 8.85 -17.35
N ASP A 26 7.11 8.09 -16.30
CA ASP A 26 6.42 6.82 -16.41
C ASP A 26 4.89 6.95 -16.36
N ILE A 27 4.35 8.18 -16.41
CA ILE A 27 2.89 8.39 -16.33
C ILE A 27 2.19 7.72 -17.51
N PRO A 28 1.22 6.83 -17.26
CA PRO A 28 0.41 6.25 -18.32
C PRO A 28 -0.26 7.32 -19.18
N LYS A 29 -0.30 7.13 -20.50
CA LYS A 29 -0.88 8.09 -21.46
C LYS A 29 -2.27 8.63 -21.04
N PRO A 30 -3.24 7.80 -20.57
CA PRO A 30 -4.53 8.31 -20.12
C PRO A 30 -4.46 9.28 -18.94
N ILE A 31 -3.52 9.07 -18.01
CA ILE A 31 -3.32 9.97 -16.86
C ILE A 31 -2.68 11.29 -17.31
N ARG A 32 -1.75 11.25 -18.28
CA ARG A 32 -1.22 12.47 -18.91
C ARG A 32 -2.31 13.28 -19.60
N GLU A 33 -3.24 12.63 -20.29
CA GLU A 33 -4.38 13.30 -20.94
C GLU A 33 -5.30 14.00 -19.94
N VAL A 34 -5.58 13.37 -18.78
CA VAL A 34 -6.35 13.97 -17.68
C VAL A 34 -5.68 15.27 -17.21
N TRP A 35 -4.39 15.21 -16.89
CA TRP A 35 -3.65 16.37 -16.41
C TRP A 35 -3.48 17.45 -17.47
N ALA A 36 -3.19 17.08 -18.72
CA ALA A 36 -3.13 18.01 -19.83
C ALA A 36 -4.46 18.72 -20.04
N HIS A 37 -5.61 18.03 -19.96
CA HIS A 37 -6.94 18.65 -20.06
C HIS A 37 -7.24 19.58 -18.87
N LYS A 38 -6.87 19.16 -17.67
CA LYS A 38 -7.14 19.90 -16.43
C LYS A 38 -6.32 21.18 -16.28
N PHE A 39 -5.07 21.16 -16.73
CA PHE A 39 -4.12 22.26 -16.63
C PHE A 39 -3.89 23.00 -17.95
N ARG A 40 -4.82 22.90 -18.92
CA ARG A 40 -4.74 23.67 -20.17
C ARG A 40 -4.62 25.17 -19.85
N PRO A 41 -3.64 25.89 -20.44
CA PRO A 41 -3.58 27.34 -20.34
C PRO A 41 -4.88 27.95 -20.85
N GLY A 42 -5.51 28.84 -20.07
CA GLY A 42 -6.73 29.58 -20.48
C GLY A 42 -8.00 29.28 -19.71
N ARG A 43 -8.09 28.23 -18.89
CA ARG A 43 -9.10 28.17 -17.81
C ARG A 43 -8.54 28.95 -16.60
N GLN A 44 -9.36 29.76 -15.93
CA GLN A 44 -9.01 30.51 -14.70
C GLN A 44 -8.67 29.58 -13.51
N LYS A 45 -7.62 28.78 -13.62
CA LYS A 45 -7.04 28.00 -12.53
C LYS A 45 -5.55 28.19 -12.59
N GLN A 46 -5.02 28.79 -11.52
CA GLN A 46 -3.61 29.14 -11.41
C GLN A 46 -2.73 27.89 -11.64
N PRO A 47 -1.58 28.05 -12.32
CA PRO A 47 -0.64 26.96 -12.64
C PRO A 47 -0.06 26.21 -11.42
N ILE A 48 -0.41 26.66 -10.20
CA ILE A 48 0.08 26.22 -8.90
C ILE A 48 -0.85 25.19 -8.22
N GLN A 49 -2.08 24.96 -8.72
CA GLN A 49 -2.98 23.98 -8.12
C GLN A 49 -2.59 22.54 -8.52
N GLN A 50 -1.82 21.86 -7.67
CA GLN A 50 -1.70 20.40 -7.74
C GLN A 50 -2.94 19.77 -7.07
N SER A 51 -3.51 18.76 -7.70
CA SER A 51 -4.55 17.93 -7.06
C SER A 51 -3.87 16.80 -6.32
N ASN A 52 -4.18 16.63 -5.04
CA ASN A 52 -3.60 15.54 -4.24
C ASN A 52 -4.23 14.19 -4.60
N VAL A 53 -5.50 14.17 -5.03
CA VAL A 53 -6.21 12.96 -5.45
C VAL A 53 -7.15 13.30 -6.61
N ASP A 54 -6.79 12.85 -7.81
CA ASP A 54 -7.63 12.95 -9.00
C ASP A 54 -8.32 11.62 -9.29
N ILE A 55 -9.63 11.68 -9.55
CA ILE A 55 -10.38 10.55 -10.07
C ILE A 55 -10.62 10.81 -11.55
N ALA A 56 -10.12 9.90 -12.38
CA ALA A 56 -10.43 9.81 -13.80
C ALA A 56 -11.42 8.68 -14.02
N ILE A 57 -12.47 8.96 -14.79
CA ILE A 57 -13.46 7.99 -15.23
C ILE A 57 -13.17 7.70 -16.69
N LEU A 58 -12.82 6.44 -16.97
CA LEU A 58 -12.48 5.98 -18.31
C LEU A 58 -13.60 5.11 -18.87
N SER A 59 -13.86 5.21 -20.18
CA SER A 59 -14.73 4.30 -20.90
C SER A 59 -14.19 2.86 -20.79
N PRO A 60 -15.01 1.82 -21.07
CA PRO A 60 -14.50 0.44 -21.15
C PRO A 60 -13.36 0.24 -22.15
N ARG A 61 -13.19 1.16 -23.10
CA ARG A 61 -12.10 1.16 -24.09
C ARG A 61 -10.86 1.93 -23.63
N GLY A 62 -10.88 2.49 -22.42
CA GLY A 62 -9.77 3.24 -21.83
C GLY A 62 -9.74 4.73 -22.17
N GLU A 63 -10.79 5.27 -22.80
CA GLU A 63 -10.86 6.69 -23.17
C GLU A 63 -11.30 7.54 -21.98
N LEU A 64 -10.75 8.75 -21.80
CA LEU A 64 -11.16 9.64 -20.72
C LEU A 64 -12.58 10.21 -20.95
N VAL A 65 -13.50 9.90 -20.04
CA VAL A 65 -14.91 10.38 -20.07
C VAL A 65 -15.08 11.61 -19.20
N HIS A 66 -14.54 11.57 -17.98
CA HIS A 66 -14.64 12.66 -17.01
C HIS A 66 -13.47 12.62 -16.03
N SER A 67 -13.13 13.77 -15.44
CA SER A 67 -12.16 13.82 -14.34
C SER A 67 -12.53 14.89 -13.33
N PHE A 68 -12.23 14.64 -12.06
CA PHE A 68 -12.49 15.58 -10.97
C PHE A 68 -11.54 15.37 -9.80
N ASP A 69 -11.38 16.44 -9.01
CA ASP A 69 -10.68 16.40 -7.73
C ASP A 69 -11.60 15.75 -6.68
N ALA A 70 -11.14 14.63 -6.13
CA ALA A 70 -11.87 13.82 -5.17
C ALA A 70 -12.12 14.56 -3.85
N VAL A 71 -11.18 15.41 -3.44
CA VAL A 71 -11.23 16.16 -2.18
C VAL A 71 -11.91 17.50 -2.39
N GLY A 72 -11.63 18.17 -3.51
CA GLY A 72 -12.24 19.44 -3.86
C GLY A 72 -11.93 20.56 -2.87
N LYS A 73 -12.86 21.53 -2.74
CA LYS A 73 -12.78 22.60 -1.72
C LYS A 73 -13.18 22.13 -0.32
N ALA A 74 -13.65 20.89 -0.16
CA ALA A 74 -14.01 20.37 1.14
C ALA A 74 -12.72 20.14 1.93
N GLY A 75 -12.59 20.83 3.07
CA GLY A 75 -11.42 20.68 3.93
C GLY A 75 -11.21 19.22 4.36
N TYR A 76 -9.97 18.91 4.74
CA TYR A 76 -9.61 17.61 5.32
C TYR A 76 -10.60 17.21 6.43
N GLY A 77 -11.15 15.99 6.36
CA GLY A 77 -11.87 15.36 7.49
C GLY A 77 -13.37 15.08 7.34
N ARG A 78 -14.04 15.46 6.24
CA ARG A 78 -15.49 15.20 6.06
C ARG A 78 -15.78 14.06 5.08
N ALA A 79 -15.55 12.82 5.51
CA ALA A 79 -15.75 11.62 4.69
C ALA A 79 -17.14 11.51 4.00
N PRO A 80 -18.28 11.90 4.62
CA PRO A 80 -19.58 11.86 3.95
C PRO A 80 -19.71 12.82 2.75
N GLU A 81 -19.10 14.00 2.84
CA GLU A 81 -19.12 15.00 1.76
C GLU A 81 -18.31 14.55 0.55
N MET A 82 -17.17 13.88 0.78
CA MET A 82 -16.34 13.30 -0.27
C MET A 82 -17.08 12.20 -1.05
N VAL A 83 -17.82 11.34 -0.35
CA VAL A 83 -18.64 10.28 -0.96
C VAL A 83 -19.74 10.88 -1.83
N ASN A 84 -20.50 11.85 -1.30
CA ASN A 84 -21.60 12.49 -2.03
C ASN A 84 -21.09 13.23 -3.27
N ARG A 85 -19.98 13.96 -3.14
CA ARG A 85 -19.31 14.63 -4.26
C ARG A 85 -18.89 13.63 -5.34
N THR A 86 -18.25 12.53 -4.93
CA THR A 86 -17.82 11.46 -5.84
C THR A 86 -19.00 10.87 -6.60
N LEU A 87 -20.10 10.56 -5.91
CA LEU A 87 -21.33 10.06 -6.54
C LEU A 87 -21.93 11.06 -7.54
N THR A 88 -21.98 12.34 -7.19
CA THR A 88 -22.47 13.39 -8.10
C THR A 88 -21.61 13.49 -9.36
N GLN A 89 -20.29 13.45 -9.22
CA GLN A 89 -19.37 13.52 -10.36
C GLN A 89 -19.43 12.26 -11.23
N ILE A 90 -19.64 11.08 -10.64
CA ILE A 90 -19.87 9.84 -11.40
C ILE A 90 -21.19 9.91 -12.17
N ARG A 91 -22.26 10.42 -11.55
CA ARG A 91 -23.56 10.61 -12.23
C ARG A 91 -23.45 11.58 -13.40
N TYR A 92 -22.69 12.66 -13.23
CA TYR A 92 -22.36 13.57 -14.31
C TYR A 92 -21.59 12.87 -15.44
N ALA A 93 -20.59 12.04 -15.12
CA ALA A 93 -19.86 11.28 -16.13
C ALA A 93 -20.75 10.28 -16.88
N THR A 94 -21.65 9.58 -16.17
CA THR A 94 -22.59 8.63 -16.79
C THR A 94 -23.50 9.28 -17.83
N SER A 95 -23.85 10.57 -17.69
CA SER A 95 -24.74 11.24 -18.64
C SER A 95 -24.04 11.63 -19.96
N HIS A 96 -22.71 11.59 -20.01
CA HIS A 96 -21.91 11.95 -21.18
C HIS A 96 -21.50 10.73 -22.01
N LEU A 97 -21.95 9.54 -21.62
CA LEU A 97 -21.67 8.31 -22.36
C LEU A 97 -22.79 8.01 -23.34
N PRO A 98 -22.47 7.48 -24.53
CA PRO A 98 -23.49 6.90 -25.40
C PRO A 98 -24.24 5.81 -24.62
N SER A 99 -25.57 5.76 -24.79
CA SER A 99 -26.51 4.87 -24.09
C SER A 99 -26.34 3.38 -24.41
N SER A 100 -25.13 2.87 -24.52
CA SER A 100 -24.84 1.44 -24.49
C SER A 100 -24.75 1.03 -23.03
N ARG A 101 -25.92 0.82 -22.39
CA ARG A 101 -25.98 0.05 -21.14
C ARG A 101 -25.26 -1.28 -21.41
N PRO A 102 -24.08 -1.55 -20.83
CA PRO A 102 -23.56 -2.90 -20.87
C PRO A 102 -24.57 -3.72 -20.07
N ARG A 103 -25.14 -4.78 -20.67
CA ARG A 103 -25.80 -5.83 -19.89
C ARG A 103 -24.72 -6.40 -18.98
N ILE A 104 -24.61 -5.88 -17.77
CA ILE A 104 -23.77 -6.46 -16.73
C ILE A 104 -24.47 -7.75 -16.34
N SER A 105 -24.08 -8.83 -17.02
CA SER A 105 -24.37 -10.19 -16.60
C SER A 105 -24.02 -10.31 -15.13
N SER A 106 -24.96 -10.78 -14.32
CA SER A 106 -24.79 -11.12 -12.90
C SER A 106 -23.81 -12.27 -12.67
N ARG A 107 -22.90 -12.56 -13.60
CA ARG A 107 -21.80 -13.50 -13.42
C ARG A 107 -21.02 -13.07 -12.18
N LYS A 108 -21.12 -13.95 -11.16
CA LYS A 108 -20.38 -13.96 -9.89
C LYS A 108 -19.38 -12.82 -9.82
N LEU A 109 -19.73 -11.76 -9.08
CA LEU A 109 -18.79 -10.74 -8.65
C LEU A 109 -17.50 -11.46 -8.29
N SER A 110 -16.45 -11.25 -9.07
CA SER A 110 -15.12 -11.70 -8.70
C SER A 110 -14.87 -11.03 -7.35
N LEU A 111 -14.96 -11.80 -6.26
CA LEU A 111 -14.42 -11.44 -4.97
C LEU A 111 -13.08 -10.76 -5.27
N PHE A 112 -12.92 -9.51 -4.82
CA PHE A 112 -11.66 -8.78 -4.98
C PHE A 112 -10.54 -9.72 -4.53
N ARG A 113 -9.81 -10.28 -5.50
CA ARG A 113 -8.68 -11.13 -5.19
C ARG A 113 -7.61 -10.20 -4.68
N LEU A 114 -7.18 -10.43 -3.44
CA LEU A 114 -6.01 -9.73 -2.91
C LEU A 114 -4.83 -9.96 -3.87
N PRO A 115 -3.89 -9.01 -3.97
CA PRO A 115 -2.63 -9.24 -4.65
C PRO A 115 -2.03 -10.56 -4.16
N GLY A 116 -1.85 -11.48 -5.10
CA GLY A 116 -1.41 -12.84 -4.83
C GLY A 116 -0.30 -13.22 -5.80
N SER A 117 0.31 -14.36 -5.54
CA SER A 117 1.27 -14.94 -6.46
C SER A 117 0.64 -15.16 -7.85
N ARG A 118 1.39 -14.83 -8.90
CA ARG A 118 1.15 -15.48 -10.19
C ARG A 118 1.38 -16.98 -9.99
N THR A 119 0.65 -17.83 -10.71
CA THR A 119 0.74 -19.29 -10.60
C THR A 119 2.22 -19.74 -10.56
N GLY A 120 2.63 -20.41 -9.48
CA GLY A 120 4.02 -20.87 -9.28
C GLY A 120 4.97 -19.93 -8.53
N GLN A 121 4.54 -18.74 -8.10
CA GLN A 121 5.36 -17.86 -7.25
C GLN A 121 5.07 -18.07 -5.75
N THR A 122 6.12 -18.07 -4.93
CA THR A 122 6.01 -18.03 -3.46
C THR A 122 6.44 -16.66 -2.96
N GLY A 123 5.91 -16.25 -1.82
CA GLY A 123 6.19 -14.92 -1.30
C GLY A 123 5.36 -14.55 -0.08
N LEU A 124 5.47 -13.29 0.32
CA LEU A 124 4.73 -12.72 1.44
C LEU A 124 3.71 -11.71 0.94
N ARG A 125 2.50 -11.78 1.48
CA ARG A 125 1.60 -10.63 1.54
C ARG A 125 2.00 -9.77 2.73
N VAL A 126 2.10 -8.47 2.49
CA VAL A 126 2.39 -7.47 3.51
C VAL A 126 1.19 -6.53 3.60
N PHE A 127 0.56 -6.50 4.77
CA PHE A 127 -0.59 -5.63 5.04
C PHE A 127 -0.12 -4.49 5.93
N VAL A 128 -0.06 -3.27 5.40
CA VAL A 128 0.41 -2.11 6.19
C VAL A 128 -0.75 -1.20 6.54
N THR A 129 -0.87 -0.88 7.82
CA THR A 129 -1.89 0.01 8.38
C THR A 129 -1.24 1.14 9.16
N PHE A 130 -1.69 2.36 8.90
CA PHE A 130 -1.17 3.56 9.55
C PHE A 130 -2.32 4.26 10.30
N ASP A 131 -2.29 4.21 11.63
CA ASP A 131 -3.38 4.70 12.47
C ASP A 131 -3.24 6.19 12.82
N ASP A 132 -3.30 7.06 11.80
CA ASP A 132 -3.41 8.49 12.02
C ASP A 132 -4.89 8.89 12.18
N GLN A 133 -5.25 9.40 13.35
CA GLN A 133 -6.60 9.92 13.61
C GLN A 133 -7.00 11.05 12.66
N LEU A 134 -6.04 11.83 12.15
CA LEU A 134 -6.29 12.91 11.20
C LEU A 134 -6.47 12.40 9.76
N MET A 135 -6.08 11.16 9.46
CA MET A 135 -6.19 10.58 8.12
C MET A 135 -6.84 9.18 8.15
N PRO A 136 -8.17 9.10 8.39
CA PRO A 136 -8.89 7.81 8.49
C PRO A 136 -8.77 6.92 7.25
N ALA A 137 -8.43 7.48 6.08
CA ALA A 137 -8.20 6.72 4.86
C ALA A 137 -6.98 5.76 4.98
N TYR A 138 -5.98 6.13 5.78
CA TYR A 138 -4.73 5.37 5.96
C TYR A 138 -4.83 4.21 6.95
N ARG A 139 -5.96 4.12 7.66
CA ARG A 139 -6.33 2.97 8.50
C ARG A 139 -6.76 1.74 7.69
N ARG A 140 -6.94 1.88 6.38
CA ARG A 140 -7.25 0.74 5.51
C ARG A 140 -5.92 0.09 5.12
N PRO A 141 -5.77 -1.23 5.30
CA PRO A 141 -4.53 -1.89 4.97
C PRO A 141 -4.27 -1.78 3.46
N VAL A 142 -3.05 -1.38 3.09
CA VAL A 142 -2.54 -1.64 1.73
C VAL A 142 -1.86 -2.99 1.73
N VAL A 143 -2.10 -3.72 0.65
CA VAL A 143 -1.65 -5.10 0.50
C VAL A 143 -0.65 -5.14 -0.64
N GLU A 144 0.58 -5.50 -0.32
CA GLU A 144 1.62 -5.77 -1.31
C GLU A 144 1.95 -7.26 -1.33
N PHE A 145 2.27 -7.78 -2.50
CA PHE A 145 2.83 -9.14 -2.64
C PHE A 145 4.30 -9.05 -3.00
N VAL A 146 5.16 -9.60 -2.14
CA VAL A 146 6.61 -9.64 -2.34
C VAL A 146 7.01 -11.06 -2.76
N PRO A 147 7.44 -11.29 -4.01
CA PRO A 147 7.93 -12.59 -4.45
C PRO A 147 9.26 -12.91 -3.77
N LEU A 148 9.35 -14.08 -3.14
CA LEU A 148 10.53 -14.56 -2.43
C LEU A 148 11.09 -15.82 -3.10
N ASN A 149 12.40 -15.81 -3.32
CA ASN A 149 13.15 -16.97 -3.80
C ASN A 149 13.75 -17.75 -2.63
N ARG A 150 14.44 -18.87 -2.91
CA ARG A 150 15.05 -19.71 -1.86
C ARG A 150 16.06 -18.94 -0.98
N HIS A 151 16.83 -18.02 -1.54
CA HIS A 151 17.82 -17.25 -0.79
C HIS A 151 17.17 -16.30 0.22
N ASP A 152 16.03 -15.71 -0.14
CA ASP A 152 15.28 -14.81 0.74
C ASP A 152 14.79 -15.51 2.03
N TRP A 153 14.64 -16.84 1.99
CA TRP A 153 14.21 -17.66 3.14
C TRP A 153 15.37 -18.19 4.00
N LEU A 154 16.61 -18.17 3.50
CA LEU A 154 17.78 -18.74 4.20
C LEU A 154 17.99 -18.21 5.63
N PRO A 155 17.82 -16.90 5.91
CA PRO A 155 17.99 -16.39 7.26
C PRO A 155 17.00 -16.98 8.27
N LEU A 156 15.88 -17.52 7.79
CA LEU A 156 14.74 -18.00 8.56
C LEU A 156 14.62 -19.53 8.59
N THR A 157 15.63 -20.28 8.09
CA THR A 157 15.65 -21.74 8.18
C THR A 157 15.60 -22.25 9.62
N TRP A 158 15.11 -23.48 9.77
CA TRP A 158 14.91 -24.14 11.05
C TRP A 158 16.12 -23.96 11.99
N PRO A 159 15.92 -23.37 13.19
CA PRO A 159 16.95 -23.29 14.20
C PRO A 159 17.00 -24.57 15.05
N GLU A 160 18.14 -25.27 15.09
CA GLU A 160 18.33 -26.37 16.07
C GLU A 160 18.40 -25.84 17.51
N LYS A 161 18.95 -24.63 17.67
CA LYS A 161 19.03 -23.87 18.90
C LYS A 161 18.76 -22.41 18.63
N LYS A 162 18.45 -21.64 19.68
CA LYS A 162 18.31 -20.19 19.60
C LYS A 162 19.52 -19.57 18.90
N ARG A 163 19.26 -18.74 17.88
CA ARG A 163 20.28 -17.98 17.14
C ARG A 163 19.77 -16.61 16.77
N ASP A 164 20.71 -15.71 16.51
CA ASP A 164 20.41 -14.37 16.06
C ASP A 164 20.36 -14.29 14.53
N VAL A 165 19.45 -13.47 14.03
CA VAL A 165 19.26 -13.19 12.62
C VAL A 165 19.37 -11.68 12.43
N ASP A 166 20.31 -11.25 11.59
CA ASP A 166 20.40 -9.84 11.19
C ASP A 166 19.17 -9.47 10.34
N ALA A 167 18.42 -8.46 10.79
CA ALA A 167 17.23 -7.98 10.11
C ALA A 167 17.53 -7.41 8.72
N SER A 168 18.77 -6.98 8.44
CA SER A 168 19.20 -6.51 7.13
C SER A 168 19.01 -7.57 6.03
N LEU A 169 19.15 -8.86 6.39
CA LEU A 169 18.93 -9.99 5.49
C LEU A 169 17.47 -10.17 5.07
N LEU A 170 16.54 -9.50 5.78
CA LEU A 170 15.10 -9.53 5.53
C LEU A 170 14.60 -8.24 4.84
N ALA A 171 15.52 -7.37 4.40
CA ALA A 171 15.21 -6.05 3.86
C ALA A 171 14.23 -6.08 2.67
N LYS A 172 14.28 -7.13 1.85
CA LYS A 172 13.46 -7.24 0.65
C LYS A 172 11.96 -7.08 0.93
N TRP A 173 11.44 -7.68 2.00
CA TRP A 173 10.04 -7.56 2.37
C TRP A 173 9.80 -6.58 3.52
N LEU A 174 10.78 -6.34 4.40
CA LEU A 174 10.68 -5.32 5.44
C LEU A 174 10.67 -3.89 4.88
N SER A 175 11.25 -3.67 3.69
CA SER A 175 11.15 -2.39 2.97
C SER A 175 9.70 -1.99 2.63
N GLN A 176 8.79 -2.96 2.59
CA GLN A 176 7.37 -2.70 2.32
C GLN A 176 6.61 -2.18 3.54
N VAL A 177 7.24 -2.14 4.73
CA VAL A 177 6.63 -1.63 5.98
C VAL A 177 6.59 -0.10 5.99
N TYR A 178 6.27 0.51 4.85
CA TYR A 178 6.15 1.96 4.71
C TYR A 178 4.68 2.37 4.70
N PRO A 179 4.28 3.45 5.42
CA PRO A 179 2.91 3.92 5.40
C PRO A 179 2.42 4.22 3.97
N PRO A 180 1.41 3.49 3.47
CA PRO A 180 0.93 3.66 2.12
C PRO A 180 0.26 5.03 1.96
N GLY A 181 0.60 5.77 0.90
CA GLY A 181 -0.01 7.07 0.61
C GLY A 181 0.49 8.23 1.48
N VAL A 182 1.45 8.01 2.38
CA VAL A 182 2.15 9.10 3.08
C VAL A 182 3.14 9.75 2.11
N MET A 183 2.62 10.69 1.31
CA MET A 183 3.40 11.56 0.40
C MET A 183 4.17 12.68 1.14
N GLU A 184 4.36 12.54 2.45
CA GLU A 184 5.08 13.54 3.24
C GLU A 184 6.58 13.51 2.95
N ARG A 185 7.10 12.31 2.73
CA ARG A 185 8.51 12.03 2.48
C ARG A 185 8.71 11.65 1.02
N VAL A 186 8.74 12.68 0.18
CA VAL A 186 8.98 12.58 -1.25
C VAL A 186 10.21 13.39 -1.62
N ASP A 187 10.96 12.90 -2.61
CA ASP A 187 12.05 13.64 -3.22
C ASP A 187 11.53 14.96 -3.80
N LYS A 188 12.21 16.09 -3.52
CA LYS A 188 11.72 17.40 -3.95
C LYS A 188 11.78 17.59 -5.48
N VAL A 189 12.67 16.90 -6.16
CA VAL A 189 12.90 16.95 -7.60
C VAL A 189 12.03 15.92 -8.32
N THR A 190 12.18 14.64 -7.99
CA THR A 190 11.47 13.55 -8.68
C THR A 190 10.02 13.38 -8.20
N LYS A 191 9.70 13.88 -7.01
CA LYS A 191 8.39 13.76 -6.34
C LYS A 191 7.97 12.32 -6.08
N ARG A 192 8.91 11.38 -6.18
CA ARG A 192 8.72 9.97 -5.82
C ARG A 192 8.82 9.82 -4.30
N PRO A 193 8.02 8.95 -3.67
CA PRO A 193 8.20 8.61 -2.26
C PRO A 193 9.60 8.04 -2.03
N PHE A 194 10.25 8.43 -0.93
CA PHE A 194 11.50 7.81 -0.53
C PHE A 194 11.26 6.35 -0.15
N ALA A 195 12.01 5.44 -0.77
CA ALA A 195 11.90 4.01 -0.49
C ALA A 195 12.65 3.68 0.81
N ILE A 196 12.21 2.64 1.52
CA ILE A 196 12.98 2.09 2.63
C ILE A 196 14.17 1.30 2.06
N THR A 197 15.38 1.83 2.27
CA THR A 197 16.64 1.23 1.78
C THR A 197 17.53 0.72 2.90
N ARG A 198 17.30 1.17 4.14
CA ARG A 198 18.09 0.76 5.30
C ARG A 198 17.22 -0.04 6.25
N VAL A 199 17.65 -1.27 6.53
CA VAL A 199 17.03 -2.16 7.52
C VAL A 199 18.12 -2.65 8.45
N SER A 200 17.93 -2.48 9.75
CA SER A 200 18.88 -2.93 10.77
C SER A 200 18.17 -3.43 12.03
N GLY A 201 18.92 -4.14 12.86
CA GLY A 201 18.43 -4.76 14.08
C GLY A 201 18.68 -6.26 14.08
N THR A 202 18.25 -6.92 15.13
CA THR A 202 18.52 -8.34 15.34
C THR A 202 17.24 -9.02 15.82
N LEU A 203 16.90 -10.13 15.19
CA LEU A 203 15.83 -11.01 15.62
C LEU A 203 16.43 -12.21 16.32
N SER A 204 15.84 -12.58 17.45
CA SER A 204 16.16 -13.83 18.11
C SER A 204 15.23 -14.93 17.61
N LEU A 205 15.79 -15.86 16.84
CA LEU A 205 15.08 -16.99 16.25
C LEU A 205 15.27 -18.23 17.13
N SER A 206 14.17 -18.79 17.63
CA SER A 206 14.20 -19.91 18.58
C SER A 206 13.19 -21.00 18.19
N PRO A 207 13.60 -22.29 18.22
CA PRO A 207 12.66 -23.39 18.05
C PRO A 207 11.71 -23.44 19.25
N GLN A 208 10.48 -23.87 19.01
CA GLN A 208 9.45 -23.99 20.03
C GLN A 208 8.96 -25.43 20.14
N THR A 209 8.27 -25.75 21.25
CA THR A 209 7.66 -27.06 21.45
C THR A 209 6.62 -27.32 20.37
N PRO A 210 6.72 -28.40 19.57
CA PRO A 210 5.78 -28.66 18.46
C PRO A 210 4.31 -28.63 18.88
N TYR A 211 3.46 -28.11 18.00
CA TYR A 211 2.00 -28.08 18.19
C TYR A 211 1.32 -28.69 16.96
N GLY A 212 0.44 -29.67 17.16
CA GLY A 212 -0.31 -30.28 16.05
C GLY A 212 0.52 -31.10 15.07
N GLY A 213 1.70 -31.60 15.46
CA GLY A 213 2.56 -32.42 14.61
C GLY A 213 3.53 -31.63 13.70
N GLU A 214 3.41 -30.30 13.66
CA GLU A 214 4.34 -29.42 12.94
C GLU A 214 5.39 -28.84 13.88
N ARG A 215 6.61 -28.67 13.37
CA ARG A 215 7.65 -27.90 14.06
C ARG A 215 7.41 -26.43 13.78
N TYR A 216 7.57 -25.59 14.80
CA TYR A 216 7.54 -24.15 14.61
C TYR A 216 8.65 -23.44 15.37
N ALA A 217 9.03 -22.29 14.87
CA ALA A 217 9.99 -21.39 15.49
C ALA A 217 9.38 -19.99 15.59
N VAL A 218 9.87 -19.23 16.57
CA VAL A 218 9.51 -17.82 16.74
C VAL A 218 10.76 -16.98 16.54
N ALA A 219 10.66 -15.97 15.68
CA ALA A 219 11.66 -14.92 15.51
C ALA A 219 11.09 -13.60 16.02
N SER A 220 11.72 -13.04 17.05
CA SER A 220 11.28 -11.78 17.66
C SER A 220 12.44 -10.83 17.87
N GLY A 221 12.24 -9.55 17.61
CA GLY A 221 13.25 -8.53 17.86
C GLY A 221 12.84 -7.15 17.41
N ARG A 222 13.69 -6.16 17.70
CA ARG A 222 13.46 -4.78 17.29
C ARG A 222 14.18 -4.50 15.98
N VAL A 223 13.43 -3.94 15.03
CA VAL A 223 13.93 -3.55 13.71
C VAL A 223 13.87 -2.03 13.58
N ARG A 224 14.89 -1.45 12.94
CA ARG A 224 14.94 -0.05 12.52
C ARG A 224 14.89 0.02 11.00
N LEU A 225 14.06 0.91 10.49
CA LEU A 225 13.81 1.15 9.07
C LEU A 225 14.18 2.59 8.77
N GLY A 226 15.03 2.80 7.77
CA GLY A 226 15.43 4.11 7.27
C GLY A 226 15.10 4.25 5.79
N ASP A 227 14.62 5.43 5.41
CA ASP A 227 14.35 5.71 4.01
C ASP A 227 15.65 6.14 3.28
N SER A 228 15.50 6.31 1.96
CA SER A 228 16.57 6.69 1.04
C SER A 228 16.87 8.19 1.03
N SER A 229 16.35 8.96 1.98
CA SER A 229 16.61 10.40 2.05
C SER A 229 17.89 10.71 2.82
N ASP A 230 18.42 11.92 2.59
CA ASP A 230 19.69 12.38 3.16
C ASP A 230 19.58 12.93 4.59
N ASP A 231 18.38 12.93 5.20
CA ASP A 231 18.14 13.52 6.52
C ASP A 231 18.14 12.49 7.67
N ASP A 232 18.68 11.29 7.42
CA ASP A 232 18.76 10.18 8.38
C ASP A 232 17.43 9.75 9.00
N PHE A 233 16.32 10.03 8.32
CA PHE A 233 15.00 9.61 8.75
C PHE A 233 14.94 8.10 9.00
N SER A 234 14.43 7.75 10.17
CA SER A 234 14.20 6.36 10.53
C SER A 234 13.14 6.20 11.60
N TYR A 235 12.57 5.01 11.65
CA TYR A 235 11.62 4.58 12.66
C TYR A 235 11.89 3.14 13.07
N SER A 236 11.31 2.71 14.18
CA SER A 236 11.54 1.37 14.70
C SER A 236 10.25 0.74 15.22
N GLY A 237 10.28 -0.58 15.28
CA GLY A 237 9.19 -1.36 15.84
C GLY A 237 9.66 -2.76 16.22
N ASN A 238 8.79 -3.45 16.95
CA ASN A 238 8.98 -4.84 17.30
C ASN A 238 8.40 -5.70 16.18
N LEU A 239 9.19 -6.64 15.70
CA LEU A 239 8.80 -7.64 14.73
C LEU A 239 8.70 -8.99 15.44
N ASP A 240 7.56 -9.65 15.30
CA ASP A 240 7.31 -11.00 15.81
C ASP A 240 6.85 -11.88 14.65
N LEU A 241 7.54 -13.00 14.44
CA LEU A 241 7.28 -13.96 13.37
C LEU A 241 7.06 -15.35 13.97
N VAL A 242 6.06 -16.06 13.46
CA VAL A 242 5.83 -17.49 13.66
C VAL A 242 6.09 -18.19 12.34
N LEU A 243 7.01 -19.15 12.35
CA LEU A 243 7.42 -19.91 11.18
C LEU A 243 7.09 -21.38 11.39
N THR A 244 6.48 -22.04 10.42
CA THR A 244 6.24 -23.48 10.46
C THR A 244 7.15 -24.22 9.49
N TYR A 245 7.47 -25.47 9.83
CA TYR A 245 8.40 -26.33 9.11
C TYR A 245 7.84 -27.75 9.06
N THR A 246 8.20 -28.49 8.02
CA THR A 246 8.03 -29.95 8.04
C THR A 246 8.97 -30.56 9.07
N ARG A 247 8.67 -31.78 9.52
CA ARG A 247 9.42 -32.43 10.59
C ARG A 247 10.91 -32.58 10.27
N ASP A 248 11.27 -32.89 9.03
CA ASP A 248 12.63 -33.27 8.66
C ASP A 248 13.26 -32.34 7.62
N ALA A 249 12.72 -31.13 7.43
CA ALA A 249 13.24 -30.18 6.46
C ALA A 249 13.45 -28.77 7.07
N PRO A 250 14.57 -28.10 6.76
CA PRO A 250 14.86 -26.77 7.31
C PRO A 250 14.06 -25.65 6.65
N GLU A 251 13.36 -25.93 5.55
CA GLU A 251 12.63 -24.95 4.77
C GLU A 251 11.35 -24.49 5.46
N VAL A 252 11.16 -23.17 5.47
CA VAL A 252 9.95 -22.52 5.95
C VAL A 252 8.76 -22.92 5.06
N GLN A 253 7.72 -23.48 5.67
CA GLN A 253 6.44 -23.80 5.02
C GLN A 253 5.52 -22.59 5.02
N THR A 254 5.35 -21.97 6.20
CA THR A 254 4.52 -20.77 6.35
C THR A 254 5.18 -19.79 7.30
N VAL A 255 4.88 -18.51 7.09
CA VAL A 255 5.18 -17.41 8.00
C VAL A 255 3.91 -16.64 8.26
N LYS A 256 3.69 -16.33 9.54
CA LYS A 256 2.78 -15.30 9.99
C LYS A 256 3.53 -14.35 10.89
N GLY A 257 3.35 -13.05 10.72
CA GLY A 257 4.10 -12.10 11.50
C GLY A 257 3.39 -10.78 11.70
N ILE A 258 3.84 -10.04 12.70
CA ILE A 258 3.37 -8.69 12.98
C ILE A 258 4.56 -7.78 13.28
N PHE A 259 4.56 -6.61 12.65
CA PHE A 259 5.38 -5.47 13.03
C PHE A 259 4.51 -4.46 13.76
N ARG A 260 5.00 -3.97 14.90
CA ARG A 260 4.37 -2.94 15.73
C ARG A 260 5.38 -1.83 15.97
N GLY A 261 5.20 -0.69 15.31
CA GLY A 261 6.14 0.42 15.38
C GLY A 261 5.46 1.77 15.54
N LEU A 262 6.31 2.79 15.69
CA LEU A 262 5.91 4.18 15.72
C LEU A 262 6.61 4.92 14.59
N TYR A 263 5.84 5.55 13.72
CA TYR A 263 6.35 6.33 12.61
C TYR A 263 6.28 7.82 12.97
N PRO A 264 7.41 8.55 12.93
CA PRO A 264 7.45 9.96 13.23
C PRO A 264 6.89 10.75 12.05
N ARG A 265 5.87 11.56 12.33
CA ARG A 265 5.20 12.41 11.35
C ARG A 265 5.29 13.87 11.76
N THR A 266 5.83 14.71 10.90
CA THR A 266 6.04 16.12 11.22
C THR A 266 4.77 16.92 10.94
N ASP A 267 4.19 17.50 11.99
CA ASP A 267 3.16 18.51 11.87
C ASP A 267 3.82 19.85 11.52
N ARG A 268 3.79 20.21 10.24
CA ARG A 268 4.38 21.45 9.73
C ARG A 268 3.71 22.71 10.28
N PHE A 269 2.46 22.63 10.72
CA PHE A 269 1.74 23.79 11.27
C PHE A 269 2.08 24.03 12.72
N ARG A 270 2.33 22.96 13.48
CA ARG A 270 2.66 23.04 14.92
C ARG A 270 4.16 22.97 15.20
N GLY A 271 4.98 22.63 14.21
CA GLY A 271 6.42 22.42 14.39
C GLY A 271 6.75 21.23 15.29
N THR A 272 5.81 20.28 15.47
CA THR A 272 5.97 19.13 16.36
C THR A 272 5.95 17.82 15.58
N THR A 273 6.63 16.80 16.11
CA THR A 273 6.60 15.45 15.54
C THR A 273 5.64 14.59 16.33
N ARG A 274 4.61 14.06 15.66
CA ARG A 274 3.68 13.08 16.22
C ARG A 274 4.21 11.67 15.97
N GLN A 275 4.13 10.81 16.97
CA GLN A 275 4.43 9.38 16.82
C GLN A 275 3.12 8.67 16.48
N ILE A 276 3.02 8.18 15.24
CA ILE A 276 1.81 7.52 14.74
C ILE A 276 2.03 6.02 14.76
N ALA A 277 1.06 5.27 15.27
CA ALA A 277 1.13 3.82 15.30
C ALA A 277 1.13 3.26 13.86
N LEU A 278 2.11 2.41 13.58
CA LEU A 278 2.29 1.73 12.31
C LEU A 278 2.31 0.22 12.55
N TYR A 279 1.41 -0.47 11.87
CA TYR A 279 1.27 -1.91 11.95
C TYR A 279 1.54 -2.52 10.58
N ALA A 280 2.29 -3.62 10.55
CA ALA A 280 2.32 -4.48 9.37
C ALA A 280 2.03 -5.92 9.76
N VAL A 281 1.26 -6.63 8.94
CA VAL A 281 1.04 -8.07 9.06
C VAL A 281 1.69 -8.75 7.87
N PHE A 282 2.39 -9.85 8.12
CA PHE A 282 3.06 -10.67 7.11
C PHE A 282 2.39 -12.03 7.05
N GLU A 283 2.08 -12.50 5.85
CA GLU A 283 1.49 -13.82 5.63
C GLU A 283 2.07 -14.46 4.37
N THR A 284 2.55 -15.70 4.48
CA THR A 284 2.95 -16.49 3.32
C THR A 284 1.75 -16.78 2.42
N CYS A 285 1.89 -16.52 1.11
CA CYS A 285 0.94 -17.04 0.14
C CYS A 285 1.19 -18.53 -0.08
N PRO A 286 0.15 -19.38 -0.04
CA PRO A 286 0.30 -20.78 -0.40
C PRO A 286 0.84 -20.93 -1.82
N ARG A 287 1.63 -22.01 -2.01
CA ARG A 287 2.16 -22.46 -3.31
C ARG A 287 1.05 -22.81 -4.29
#